data_AF-A0A3S4JXY5-F1
#
_entry.id   AF-A0A3S4JXY5-F1
#
_cell.length_a   1.000
_cell.length_b   1.000
_cell.length_c   1.000
_cell.angle_alpha   90.00
_cell.angle_beta   90.00
_cell.angle_gamma   90.00
#
_symmetry.space_group_name_H-M   'P 1'
#
loop_
_entity.id
_entity.type
_entity.pdbx_description
1 polymer ?
#
loop_
_entity_poly.entity_id
_entity_poly.type
_entity_poly.pdbx_seq_one_letter_code
_entity_poly.pdbx_strand_id
1 'polypeptide(L)'
;MKEMLETGINVCFGHDDVFDPWYPLGTANMLQVLHMGLHVCQLMGYGQINDGLNLITTHSAKTLHLPDYGLNVGNSANLVILRLRMDSTRCAARRLPVTRFATGGLLPRRCRARQRCT
;
A
#
# COMPACT_ATOMS: atom_id res chain seq x y z
N MET A 1 -15.97 1.03 -8.62
CA MET A 1 -14.54 0.62 -8.57
C MET A 1 -14.31 -0.77 -9.12
N LYS A 2 -15.01 -1.80 -8.60
CA LYS A 2 -14.92 -3.17 -9.11
C LYS A 2 -15.12 -3.27 -10.63
N GLU A 3 -16.19 -2.66 -11.14
CA GLU A 3 -16.50 -2.59 -12.57
C GLU A 3 -15.42 -1.85 -13.39
N MET A 4 -14.79 -0.83 -12.81
CA MET A 4 -13.70 -0.09 -13.46
C MET A 4 -12.43 -0.96 -13.57
N LEU A 5 -12.16 -1.79 -12.57
CA LEU A 5 -11.06 -2.75 -12.63
C LEU A 5 -11.34 -3.85 -13.67
N GLU A 6 -12.58 -4.35 -13.72
CA GLU A 6 -13.01 -5.35 -14.70
C GLU A 6 -12.96 -4.85 -16.14
N THR A 7 -13.17 -3.54 -16.34
CA THR A 7 -13.08 -2.88 -17.66
C THR A 7 -11.66 -2.42 -18.03
N GLY A 8 -10.66 -2.64 -17.16
CA GLY A 8 -9.27 -2.27 -17.41
C GLY A 8 -8.98 -0.76 -17.27
N ILE A 9 -9.89 0.00 -16.65
CA ILE A 9 -9.69 1.42 -16.35
C ILE A 9 -8.72 1.56 -15.18
N ASN A 10 -7.78 2.50 -15.27
CA ASN A 10 -6.84 2.75 -14.19
C ASN A 10 -7.53 3.44 -13.00
N VAL A 11 -7.60 2.75 -11.85
CA VAL A 11 -8.15 3.29 -10.60
C VAL A 11 -7.16 3.07 -9.46
N CYS A 12 -7.03 4.05 -8.57
CA CYS A 12 -6.15 4.00 -7.40
C CYS A 12 -6.84 4.53 -6.13
N PHE A 13 -6.30 4.21 -4.96
CA PHE A 13 -6.77 4.73 -3.68
C PHE A 13 -5.84 5.82 -3.14
N GLY A 14 -6.45 6.88 -2.57
CA GLY A 14 -5.77 7.94 -1.83
C GLY A 14 -6.29 8.01 -0.39
N HIS A 15 -5.47 8.52 0.53
CA HIS A 15 -5.92 8.79 1.90
C HIS A 15 -6.83 10.02 1.98
N ASP A 16 -6.72 10.93 1.00
CA ASP A 16 -7.33 12.26 0.97
C ASP A 16 -6.76 13.15 2.09
N ASP A 17 -7.25 12.94 3.32
CA ASP A 17 -7.07 13.85 4.43
C ASP A 17 -6.49 13.17 5.68
N VAL A 18 -5.64 13.89 6.42
CA VAL A 18 -5.03 13.41 7.67
C VAL A 18 -5.11 14.52 8.72
N PHE A 19 -5.95 14.33 9.74
CA PHE A 19 -6.16 15.30 10.83
C PHE A 19 -6.53 16.70 10.33
N ASP A 20 -7.58 16.77 9.53
CA ASP A 20 -8.10 18.02 9.00
C ASP A 20 -9.59 18.19 9.35
N PRO A 21 -10.26 19.28 8.90
CA PRO A 21 -11.67 19.52 9.21
C PRO A 21 -12.63 18.44 8.67
N TRP A 22 -12.26 17.73 7.61
CA TRP A 22 -13.12 16.76 6.93
C TRP A 22 -12.89 15.32 7.41
N TYR A 23 -11.69 15.00 7.91
CA TYR A 23 -11.34 13.71 8.47
C TYR A 23 -10.44 13.84 9.72
N PRO A 24 -11.01 13.70 10.94
CA PRO A 24 -10.28 13.89 12.20
C PRO A 24 -9.36 12.72 12.57
N LEU A 25 -9.32 11.66 11.76
CA LEU A 25 -8.47 10.49 11.94
C LEU A 25 -7.40 10.46 10.84
N GLY A 26 -6.47 9.51 10.92
CA GLY A 26 -5.50 9.28 9.85
C GLY A 26 -4.10 9.07 10.38
N THR A 27 -3.39 8.12 9.78
CA THR A 27 -1.99 7.85 10.15
C THR A 27 -1.07 7.79 8.94
N ALA A 28 -1.54 8.31 7.80
CA ALA A 28 -0.87 8.27 6.50
C ALA A 28 -0.42 6.84 6.11
N ASN A 29 -1.23 5.84 6.46
CA ASN A 29 -0.93 4.43 6.19
C ASN A 29 -1.79 3.92 5.03
N MET A 30 -1.19 3.77 3.85
CA MET A 30 -1.88 3.30 2.64
C MET A 30 -2.50 1.90 2.78
N LEU A 31 -1.95 1.03 3.65
CA LEU A 31 -2.54 -0.29 3.89
C LEU A 31 -3.89 -0.20 4.62
N GLN A 32 -4.08 0.83 5.46
CA GLN A 32 -5.36 1.07 6.13
C GLN A 32 -6.42 1.55 5.13
N VAL A 33 -6.03 2.44 4.21
CA VAL A 33 -6.87 2.92 3.12
C VAL A 33 -7.28 1.75 2.22
N LEU A 34 -6.32 0.91 1.81
CA LEU A 34 -6.59 -0.28 1.01
C LEU A 34 -7.57 -1.22 1.71
N HIS A 35 -7.38 -1.49 3.00
CA HIS A 35 -8.28 -2.33 3.77
C HIS A 35 -9.71 -1.82 3.76
N MET A 36 -9.91 -0.51 4.01
CA MET A 36 -11.24 0.11 3.95
C MET A 36 -11.83 0.03 2.54
N GLY A 37 -11.02 0.34 1.51
CA GLY A 37 -11.44 0.31 0.11
C GLY A 37 -11.89 -1.08 -0.35
N LEU A 38 -11.16 -2.14 0.03
CA LEU A 38 -11.53 -3.53 -0.29
C LEU A 38 -12.87 -3.92 0.34
N HIS A 39 -13.12 -3.53 1.60
CA HIS A 39 -14.38 -3.82 2.29
C HIS A 39 -15.55 -3.06 1.66
N VAL A 40 -15.40 -1.77 1.41
CA VAL A 40 -16.46 -0.92 0.84
C VAL A 40 -16.79 -1.34 -0.60
N CYS A 41 -15.78 -1.67 -1.40
CA CYS A 41 -15.97 -2.09 -2.79
C CYS A 41 -16.28 -3.59 -2.94
N GLN A 42 -16.45 -4.32 -1.84
CA GLN A 42 -16.73 -5.77 -1.83
C GLN A 42 -15.72 -6.60 -2.65
N LEU A 43 -14.45 -6.17 -2.65
CA LEU A 43 -13.33 -6.85 -3.31
C LEU A 43 -12.72 -7.89 -2.35
N MET A 44 -13.54 -8.87 -1.96
CA MET A 44 -13.21 -9.87 -0.94
C MET A 44 -12.76 -11.22 -1.51
N GLY A 45 -12.67 -11.34 -2.84
CA GLY A 45 -12.11 -12.54 -3.48
C GLY A 45 -10.61 -12.65 -3.22
N TYR A 46 -10.09 -13.87 -3.05
CA TYR A 46 -8.67 -14.08 -2.73
C TYR A 46 -7.72 -13.41 -3.74
N GLY A 47 -8.01 -13.55 -5.03
CA GLY A 47 -7.27 -12.86 -6.10
C GLY A 47 -7.36 -11.33 -5.99
N GLN A 48 -8.56 -10.80 -5.75
CA GLN A 48 -8.78 -9.36 -5.63
C GLN A 48 -8.05 -8.73 -4.43
N ILE A 49 -7.98 -9.44 -3.30
CA ILE A 49 -7.23 -8.96 -2.12
C ILE A 49 -5.72 -8.99 -2.43
N ASN A 50 -5.24 -10.02 -3.14
CA ASN A 50 -3.83 -10.09 -3.56
C ASN A 50 -3.47 -8.96 -4.54
N ASP A 51 -4.35 -8.70 -5.51
CA ASP A 51 -4.18 -7.62 -6.49
C ASP A 51 -4.42 -6.23 -5.89
N GLY A 52 -4.98 -6.14 -4.68
CA GLY A 52 -5.22 -4.89 -3.99
C GLY A 52 -3.97 -4.03 -3.79
N LEU A 53 -2.78 -4.64 -3.68
CA LEU A 53 -1.52 -3.90 -3.59
C LEU A 53 -1.23 -3.05 -4.84
N ASN A 54 -1.72 -3.45 -6.01
CA ASN A 54 -1.55 -2.70 -7.26
C ASN A 54 -2.25 -1.33 -7.19
N LEU A 55 -3.39 -1.26 -6.48
CA LEU A 55 -4.21 -0.05 -6.35
C LEU A 55 -3.47 1.09 -5.63
N ILE A 56 -2.57 0.76 -4.71
CA ILE A 56 -1.76 1.72 -3.95
C ILE A 56 -0.31 1.84 -4.46
N THR A 57 0.06 1.10 -5.52
CA THR A 57 1.41 1.10 -6.08
C THR A 57 1.40 1.43 -7.57
N THR A 58 1.23 0.43 -8.43
CA THR A 58 1.34 0.55 -9.90
C THR A 58 0.27 1.46 -10.49
N HIS A 59 -0.98 1.33 -10.05
CA HIS A 59 -2.08 2.19 -10.54
C HIS A 59 -1.89 3.64 -10.11
N SER A 60 -1.43 3.86 -8.87
CA SER A 60 -1.13 5.18 -8.34
C SER A 60 0.02 5.86 -9.11
N ALA A 61 1.08 5.10 -9.40
CA ALA A 61 2.20 5.60 -10.20
C ALA A 61 1.81 5.95 -11.63
N LYS A 62 0.91 5.16 -12.23
CA LYS A 62 0.33 5.45 -13.55
C LYS A 62 -0.51 6.73 -13.53
N THR A 63 -1.33 6.94 -12.49
CA THR A 63 -2.12 8.17 -12.31
C THR A 63 -1.23 9.42 -12.20
N LEU A 64 -0.08 9.29 -11.53
CA LEU A 64 0.91 10.37 -11.37
C LEU A 64 1.85 10.54 -12.58
N HIS A 65 1.72 9.72 -13.62
CA HIS A 65 2.60 9.72 -14.80
C HIS A 65 4.11 9.65 -14.45
N LEU A 66 4.47 8.79 -13.49
CA LEU A 66 5.88 8.62 -13.10
C LEU A 66 6.66 7.85 -14.18
N PRO A 67 7.79 8.39 -14.69
CA PRO A 67 8.56 7.73 -15.75
C PRO A 67 9.36 6.53 -15.24
N ASP A 68 9.96 6.63 -14.04
CA ASP A 68 10.94 5.64 -13.52
C ASP A 68 10.43 4.85 -12.31
N TYR A 69 9.15 4.45 -12.32
CA TYR A 69 8.54 3.69 -11.23
C TYR A 69 8.45 2.20 -11.53
N GLY A 70 9.05 1.36 -10.69
CA GLY A 70 9.00 -0.09 -10.79
C GLY A 70 10.36 -0.75 -10.57
N LEU A 71 10.34 -2.07 -10.36
CA LEU A 71 11.54 -2.87 -10.13
C LEU A 71 12.17 -3.33 -11.44
N ASN A 72 12.64 -2.38 -12.24
CA ASN A 72 13.33 -2.64 -13.51
C ASN A 72 14.76 -2.14 -13.46
N VAL A 73 15.66 -2.80 -14.21
CA VAL A 73 17.05 -2.36 -14.34
C VAL A 73 17.08 -1.00 -15.04
N GLY A 74 17.78 -0.03 -14.45
CA GLY A 74 17.85 1.35 -14.95
C GLY A 74 17.00 2.34 -14.16
N ASN A 75 15.98 1.86 -13.42
CA ASN A 75 15.18 2.72 -12.55
C ASN A 75 15.92 3.11 -11.26
N SER A 76 15.49 4.21 -10.64
CA SER A 76 15.95 4.60 -9.31
C SER A 76 15.66 3.49 -8.27
N ALA A 77 16.62 3.22 -7.38
CA ALA A 77 16.53 2.19 -6.34
C ALA A 77 15.61 2.58 -5.16
N ASN A 78 14.33 2.85 -5.49
CA ASN A 78 13.27 3.22 -4.55
C ASN A 78 12.39 1.99 -4.31
N LEU A 79 12.59 1.31 -3.18
CA LEU A 79 11.83 0.11 -2.86
C LEU A 79 11.48 0.04 -1.37
N VAL A 80 10.40 -0.69 -1.10
CA VAL A 80 9.88 -0.88 0.23
C VAL A 80 9.76 -2.37 0.52
N ILE A 81 10.46 -2.83 1.57
CA ILE A 81 10.37 -4.22 2.02
C ILE A 81 9.31 -4.29 3.11
N LEU A 82 8.22 -4.98 2.78
CA LEU A 82 7.16 -5.33 3.72
C LEU A 82 7.40 -6.75 4.24
N ARG A 83 7.48 -6.91 5.56
CA ARG A 83 7.59 -8.24 6.19
C ARG A 83 6.22 -8.87 6.33
N LEU A 84 5.75 -9.49 5.25
CA LEU A 84 4.49 -10.22 5.17
C LEU A 84 4.75 -11.70 4.85
N ARG A 85 3.93 -12.59 5.40
CA ARG A 85 3.75 -13.95 4.85
C ARG A 85 2.70 -13.83 3.74
N MET A 86 2.85 -14.60 2.66
CA MET A 86 2.20 -14.51 1.34
C MET A 86 0.68 -14.26 1.25
N ASP A 87 -0.03 -14.16 2.37
CA ASP A 87 -1.47 -13.89 2.39
C ASP A 87 -1.76 -12.41 2.65
N SER A 88 -2.34 -11.77 1.64
CA SER A 88 -2.79 -10.36 1.65
C SER A 88 -3.83 -10.06 2.75
N THR A 89 -4.49 -11.08 3.28
CA THR A 89 -5.42 -10.98 4.42
C THR A 89 -4.75 -10.53 5.72
N ARG A 90 -3.46 -10.79 5.92
CA ARG A 90 -2.71 -10.30 7.11
C ARG A 90 -2.15 -8.89 6.93
N CYS A 91 -2.21 -8.30 5.73
CA CYS A 91 -1.75 -6.94 5.46
C CYS A 91 -2.57 -5.89 6.20
N ALA A 92 -3.86 -6.15 6.40
CA ALA A 92 -4.80 -5.25 7.05
C ALA A 92 -4.57 -5.11 8.56
N ALA A 93 -4.12 -6.17 9.22
CA ALA A 93 -4.26 -6.33 10.66
C ALA A 93 -3.08 -5.78 11.50
N ARG A 94 -1.99 -5.31 10.89
CA ARG A 94 -0.78 -4.96 11.67
C ARG A 94 0.00 -3.78 11.09
N ARG A 95 0.31 -2.80 11.95
CA ARG A 95 1.40 -1.85 11.73
C ARG A 95 2.72 -2.63 11.68
N LEU A 96 3.11 -3.07 10.49
CA LEU A 96 4.35 -3.78 10.29
C LEU A 96 5.51 -2.81 10.18
N PRO A 97 6.69 -3.16 10.71
CA PRO A 97 7.89 -2.38 10.46
C PRO A 97 8.21 -2.44 8.97
N VAL A 98 8.15 -1.27 8.34
CA VAL A 98 8.46 -1.07 6.93
C VAL A 98 9.92 -0.69 6.81
N THR A 99 10.68 -1.39 5.95
CA THR A 99 12.04 -0.96 5.59
C THR A 99 11.97 -0.25 4.25
N ARG A 100 12.49 0.98 4.20
CA ARG A 100 12.49 1.80 2.99
C ARG A 100 13.91 1.98 2.48
N PHE A 101 14.07 1.92 1.17
CA PHE A 101 15.28 2.31 0.46
C PHE A 101 14.90 3.41 -0.53
N ALA A 102 15.71 4.46 -0.58
CA ALA A 102 15.61 5.50 -1.60
C ALA A 102 17.01 5.83 -2.10
N THR A 103 17.18 5.93 -3.41
CA THR A 103 18.46 6.28 -4.08
C THR A 103 19.70 5.55 -3.52
N GLY A 104 19.56 4.25 -3.23
CA GLY A 104 20.65 3.41 -2.71
C GLY A 104 20.96 3.57 -1.22
N GLY A 105 20.31 4.51 -0.53
CA GLY A 105 20.41 4.70 0.92
C GLY A 105 19.31 3.98 1.69
N LEU A 106 19.66 3.43 2.85
CA LEU A 106 18.68 2.92 3.81
C LEU A 106 18.03 4.07 4.55
N LEU A 107 16.72 4.23 4.38
CA LEU A 107 15.91 5.19 5.13
C LEU A 107 15.53 4.64 6.52
N PRO A 108 15.08 5.49 7.46
CA PRO A 108 14.88 5.13 8.87
C PRO A 108 14.09 3.84 9.05
N ARG A 109 14.69 2.87 9.73
CA ARG A 109 14.06 1.59 10.05
C ARG A 109 13.28 1.69 11.36
N ARG A 110 12.00 1.30 11.34
CA ARG A 110 11.28 1.02 12.59
C ARG A 110 11.66 -0.36 13.11
N CYS A 111 12.27 -0.41 14.28
CA CYS A 111 12.47 -1.65 15.03
C CYS A 111 11.11 -2.18 15.52
N ARG A 112 10.93 -3.50 15.46
CA ARG A 112 9.70 -4.16 15.86
C ARG A 112 9.46 -3.97 17.36
N ALA A 113 8.24 -3.60 17.75
CA ALA A 113 7.79 -3.80 19.12
C ALA A 113 7.81 -5.30 19.42
N ARG A 114 8.78 -5.77 20.21
CA ARG A 114 8.84 -7.15 20.70
C ARG A 114 7.77 -7.27 21.79
N GLN A 115 6.64 -7.90 21.49
CA GLN A 115 5.79 -8.46 22.55
C GLN A 115 6.60 -9.58 23.20
N ARG A 116 7.18 -9.30 24.38
CA ARG A 116 7.67 -10.37 25.27
C ARG A 116 6.41 -10.96 25.89
N CYS A 117 6.13 -12.24 25.61
CA CYS A 117 5.22 -12.99 26.46
C CYS A 117 5.96 -13.25 27.77
N THR A 118 5.42 -12.73 28.87
CA THR A 118 5.66 -13.25 30.22
C THR A 118 4.95 -14.58 30.38
#